data_AF-A0A1X0RQ08-F1
#
_entry.id   AF-A0A1X0RQ08-F1
#
_cell.length_a   1.000
_cell.length_b   1.000
_cell.length_c   1.000
_cell.angle_alpha   90.00
_cell.angle_beta   90.00
_cell.angle_gamma   90.00
#
_symmetry.space_group_name_H-M   'P 1'
#
loop_
_entity.id
_entity.type
_entity.pdbx_description
1 polymer ?
#
loop_
_entity_poly.entity_id
_entity_poly.type
_entity_poly.pdbx_seq_one_letter_code
_entity_poly.pdbx_strand_id
1 'polypeptide(L)'
;MNTVIPPLKLSRPSQSFKKYKLQIVQNPIRARCCGFGEKDKRPIDPPPILKLTAEDESGKPLELKAGDAVLFLVHCQLYNENGTLDKTLVHTPWSNTSPIRKQTIRYSAHKDKPEYVRNLIGSVVSNAYHLYDENSIPGIFFIFQDLSVRIEGTYTLKFVFINLAEGDPLTMSTKVQVEMVSKPFTVYSAKKFPGMTESTTLSRCFAKQGIKIPIRSEHVSMKTPQKNAAPELPTPTLPTPALPTPALATPSSSTSSSTTISKLSIKNILLPEDNDNGT
;
A
#
# COMPACT_ATOMS: atom_id res chain seq x y z
N MET A 1 -30.99 -27.06 -18.31
CA MET A 1 -30.63 -26.38 -17.05
C MET A 1 -31.93 -26.08 -16.33
N ASN A 2 -32.26 -26.82 -15.27
CA ASN A 2 -33.53 -26.66 -14.56
C ASN A 2 -33.53 -25.36 -13.76
N THR A 3 -34.31 -24.38 -14.22
CA THR A 3 -34.60 -23.14 -13.51
C THR A 3 -35.47 -23.47 -12.29
N VAL A 4 -34.86 -23.49 -11.11
CA VAL A 4 -35.58 -23.62 -9.84
C VAL A 4 -36.37 -22.33 -9.62
N ILE A 5 -37.69 -22.43 -9.69
CA ILE A 5 -38.60 -21.30 -9.47
C ILE A 5 -38.66 -21.05 -7.94
N PRO A 6 -38.32 -19.84 -7.45
CA PRO A 6 -38.36 -19.55 -6.03
C PRO A 6 -39.78 -19.67 -5.47
N PRO A 7 -39.96 -20.18 -4.23
CA PRO A 7 -41.23 -20.64 -3.67
C PRO A 7 -42.31 -19.56 -3.49
N LEU A 8 -41.98 -18.28 -3.74
CA LEU A 8 -42.89 -17.15 -3.56
C LEU A 8 -43.08 -16.28 -4.82
N LYS A 9 -42.50 -16.63 -5.98
CA LYS A 9 -42.49 -15.76 -7.19
C LYS A 9 -42.06 -14.31 -6.90
N LEU A 10 -41.36 -14.06 -5.79
CA LEU A 10 -40.76 -12.77 -5.49
C LEU A 10 -39.47 -12.68 -6.31
N SER A 11 -39.59 -12.25 -7.58
CA SER A 11 -38.40 -11.76 -8.28
C SER A 11 -37.88 -10.55 -7.49
N ARG A 12 -36.60 -10.54 -7.14
CA ARG A 12 -36.00 -9.29 -6.66
C ARG A 12 -36.06 -8.30 -7.82
N PRO A 13 -36.63 -7.09 -7.65
CA PRO A 13 -36.76 -6.11 -8.72
C PRO A 13 -35.41 -5.61 -9.31
N SER A 14 -34.26 -6.08 -8.82
CA SER A 14 -32.93 -5.65 -9.27
C SER A 14 -32.23 -6.59 -10.25
N GLN A 15 -32.93 -7.53 -10.92
CA GLN A 15 -32.36 -8.36 -11.99
C GLN A 15 -32.06 -7.58 -13.29
N SER A 16 -31.80 -6.27 -13.23
CA SER A 16 -31.02 -5.63 -14.29
C SER A 16 -29.63 -6.26 -14.27
N PHE A 17 -29.17 -6.89 -15.35
CA PHE A 17 -27.83 -7.44 -15.41
C PHE A 17 -26.80 -6.30 -15.41
N LYS A 18 -26.35 -5.91 -14.21
CA LYS A 18 -25.29 -4.93 -14.03
C LYS A 18 -23.95 -5.63 -14.12
N LYS A 19 -23.08 -5.16 -15.01
CA LYS A 19 -21.69 -5.60 -15.07
C LYS A 19 -20.84 -4.68 -14.21
N TYR A 20 -20.40 -5.16 -13.05
CA TYR A 20 -19.51 -4.40 -12.19
C TYR A 20 -18.08 -4.43 -12.72
N LYS A 21 -17.34 -3.34 -12.50
CA LYS A 21 -15.91 -3.22 -12.73
C LYS A 21 -15.27 -2.59 -11.50
N LEU A 22 -14.19 -3.19 -11.03
CA LEU A 22 -13.43 -2.74 -9.87
C LEU A 22 -12.08 -2.22 -10.35
N GLN A 23 -11.70 -1.00 -9.95
CA GLN A 23 -10.42 -0.40 -10.33
C GLN A 23 -9.63 0.01 -9.09
N ILE A 24 -8.35 -0.33 -9.03
CA ILE A 24 -7.45 0.18 -7.99
C ILE A 24 -6.99 1.57 -8.40
N VAL A 25 -7.47 2.59 -7.68
CA VAL A 25 -7.09 4.00 -7.91
C VAL A 25 -5.87 4.41 -7.08
N GLN A 26 -5.59 3.69 -5.99
CA GLN A 26 -4.36 3.84 -5.20
C GLN A 26 -3.80 2.46 -4.87
N ASN A 27 -2.60 2.16 -5.38
CA ASN A 27 -1.92 0.90 -5.13
C ASN A 27 -1.10 0.94 -3.83
N PRO A 28 -0.96 -0.19 -3.12
CA PRO A 28 0.05 -0.32 -2.09
C PRO A 28 1.45 -0.23 -2.70
N ILE A 29 2.40 0.33 -1.96
CA ILE A 29 3.80 0.45 -2.42
C ILE A 29 4.73 -0.30 -1.48
N ARG A 30 4.53 -0.14 -0.17
CA ARG A 30 5.41 -0.70 0.85
C ARG A 30 4.67 -0.98 2.15
N ALA A 31 5.25 -1.86 2.96
CA ALA A 31 4.86 -2.04 4.34
C ALA A 31 6.05 -2.42 5.21
N ARG A 32 5.88 -2.31 6.52
CA ARG A 32 6.82 -2.90 7.49
C ARG A 32 6.19 -4.16 8.05
N CYS A 33 6.96 -5.25 8.10
CA CYS A 33 6.49 -6.49 8.70
C CYS A 33 6.18 -6.27 10.19
N CYS A 34 5.05 -6.79 10.65
CA CYS A 34 4.61 -6.63 12.05
C CYS A 34 5.13 -7.76 12.95
N GLY A 35 5.62 -8.86 12.37
CA GLY A 35 5.96 -10.07 13.11
C GLY A 35 4.74 -10.71 13.78
N PHE A 36 4.99 -11.42 14.88
CA PHE A 36 3.96 -12.15 15.63
C PHE A 36 3.41 -11.39 16.83
N GLY A 37 4.03 -10.27 17.23
CA GLY A 37 3.52 -9.38 18.26
C GLY A 37 2.53 -8.34 17.71
N GLU A 38 1.62 -7.84 18.55
CA GLU A 38 0.66 -6.80 18.15
C GLU A 38 1.20 -5.37 18.26
N LYS A 39 2.30 -5.16 19.01
CA LYS A 39 2.80 -3.82 19.37
C LYS A 39 3.39 -3.03 18.20
N ASP A 40 3.89 -3.70 17.17
CA ASP A 40 4.56 -3.07 16.02
C ASP A 40 3.70 -3.05 14.74
N LYS A 41 2.36 -3.10 14.89
CA LYS A 41 1.43 -3.07 13.77
C LYS A 41 1.58 -1.76 12.99
N ARG A 42 1.89 -1.87 11.69
CA ARG A 42 1.97 -0.73 10.77
C ARG A 42 1.17 -1.01 9.51
N PRO A 43 0.24 -0.13 9.12
CA PRO A 43 -0.55 -0.35 7.93
C PRO A 43 0.33 -0.31 6.67
N ILE A 44 -0.12 -1.01 5.63
CA ILE A 44 0.39 -0.92 4.27
C ILE A 44 0.22 0.52 3.78
N ASP A 45 1.24 0.99 3.08
CA ASP A 45 1.41 2.39 2.74
C ASP A 45 1.78 2.55 1.25
N PRO A 46 1.10 3.45 0.52
CA PRO A 46 -0.14 4.13 0.90
C PRO A 46 -1.32 3.12 1.01
N PRO A 47 -2.43 3.47 1.69
CA PRO A 47 -3.54 2.55 1.87
C PRO A 47 -4.19 2.21 0.51
N PRO A 48 -4.47 0.94 0.20
CA PRO A 48 -5.15 0.61 -1.05
C PRO A 48 -6.55 1.24 -1.12
N ILE A 49 -6.85 1.85 -2.26
CA ILE A 49 -8.16 2.46 -2.54
C ILE A 49 -8.66 1.91 -3.88
N LEU A 50 -9.90 1.44 -3.89
CA LEU A 50 -10.57 0.94 -5.07
C LEU A 50 -11.81 1.78 -5.37
N LYS A 51 -12.13 1.94 -6.66
CA LYS A 51 -13.33 2.56 -7.19
C LYS A 51 -14.17 1.51 -7.89
N LEU A 52 -15.47 1.49 -7.61
CA LEU A 52 -16.45 0.64 -8.29
C LEU A 52 -17.16 1.43 -9.39
N THR A 53 -17.28 0.83 -10.56
CA THR A 53 -18.16 1.29 -11.62
C THR A 53 -19.08 0.15 -12.04
N ALA A 54 -20.22 0.49 -12.63
CA ALA A 54 -21.15 -0.47 -13.20
C ALA A 54 -21.49 -0.07 -14.63
N GLU A 55 -21.75 -1.07 -15.45
CA GLU A 55 -22.25 -0.92 -16.82
C GLU A 55 -23.56 -1.70 -16.96
N ASP A 56 -24.47 -1.18 -17.77
CA ASP A 56 -25.68 -1.88 -18.17
C ASP A 56 -25.36 -2.97 -19.23
N GLU A 57 -26.34 -3.79 -19.59
CA GLU A 57 -26.21 -4.84 -20.62
C GLU A 57 -25.70 -4.30 -21.96
N SER A 58 -26.04 -3.04 -22.28
CA SER A 58 -25.60 -2.35 -23.49
C SER A 58 -24.18 -1.77 -23.39
N GLY A 59 -23.46 -1.99 -22.28
CA GLY A 59 -22.13 -1.45 -22.02
C GLY A 59 -22.10 0.04 -21.66
N LYS A 60 -23.28 0.67 -21.46
CA LYS A 60 -23.38 2.07 -21.05
C LYS A 60 -23.03 2.20 -19.56
N PRO A 61 -22.25 3.21 -19.14
CA PRO A 61 -21.95 3.43 -17.73
C PRO A 61 -23.24 3.71 -16.94
N LEU A 62 -23.42 2.98 -15.85
CA LEU A 62 -24.52 3.12 -14.91
C LEU A 62 -24.04 3.88 -13.67
N GLU A 63 -24.78 4.92 -13.30
CA GLU A 63 -24.52 5.65 -12.07
C GLU A 63 -24.97 4.85 -10.86
N LEU A 64 -24.04 4.54 -9.95
CA LEU A 64 -24.30 3.83 -8.70
C LEU A 64 -24.66 4.84 -7.60
N LYS A 65 -25.84 4.69 -6.99
CA LYS A 65 -26.28 5.58 -5.91
C LYS A 65 -25.82 5.04 -4.56
N ALA A 66 -25.78 5.92 -3.55
CA ALA A 66 -25.44 5.53 -2.17
C ALA A 66 -26.33 4.39 -1.63
N GLY A 67 -27.62 4.37 -2.02
CA GLY A 67 -28.56 3.32 -1.62
C GLY A 67 -28.25 1.94 -2.21
N ASP A 68 -27.64 1.87 -3.40
CA ASP A 68 -27.22 0.60 -4.01
C ASP A 68 -26.04 -0.01 -3.24
N ALA A 69 -25.20 0.83 -2.66
CA ALA A 69 -23.92 0.45 -2.07
C ALA A 69 -24.00 -0.10 -0.64
N VAL A 70 -25.18 -0.12 -0.02
CA VAL A 70 -25.37 -0.52 1.40
C VAL A 70 -24.87 -1.94 1.68
N LEU A 71 -25.01 -2.83 0.69
CA LEU A 71 -24.68 -4.25 0.79
C LEU A 71 -23.44 -4.65 -0.03
N PHE A 72 -22.66 -3.65 -0.44
CA PHE A 72 -21.44 -3.83 -1.22
C PHE A 72 -20.24 -3.94 -0.29
N LEU A 73 -19.47 -5.01 -0.48
CA LEU A 73 -18.24 -5.23 0.27
C LEU A 73 -17.12 -5.74 -0.65
N VAL A 74 -15.89 -5.39 -0.28
CA VAL A 74 -14.69 -5.94 -0.89
C VAL A 74 -13.90 -6.67 0.19
N HIS A 75 -13.58 -7.93 -0.06
CA HIS A 75 -12.68 -8.72 0.75
C HIS A 75 -11.26 -8.69 0.14
N CYS A 76 -10.25 -8.57 0.98
CA CYS A 76 -8.84 -8.52 0.59
C CYS A 76 -8.11 -9.78 1.04
N GLN A 77 -7.34 -10.38 0.13
CA GLN A 77 -6.49 -11.54 0.35
C GLN A 77 -5.05 -11.22 -0.03
N LEU A 78 -4.10 -11.92 0.57
CA LEU A 78 -2.67 -11.74 0.31
C LEU A 78 -2.17 -12.88 -0.57
N TYR A 79 -1.54 -12.53 -1.69
CA TYR A 79 -0.97 -13.46 -2.65
C TYR A 79 0.53 -13.23 -2.81
N ASN A 80 1.25 -14.20 -3.36
CA ASN A 80 2.63 -14.01 -3.79
C ASN A 80 2.77 -12.89 -4.84
N GLU A 81 4.02 -12.54 -5.17
CA GLU A 81 4.35 -11.50 -6.17
C GLU A 81 3.64 -11.71 -7.52
N ASN A 82 3.46 -12.96 -7.94
CA ASN A 82 2.82 -13.29 -9.22
C ASN A 82 1.29 -13.33 -9.16
N GLY A 83 0.67 -13.18 -7.98
CA GLY A 83 -0.78 -13.25 -7.82
C GLY A 83 -1.39 -14.66 -7.96
N THR A 84 -0.57 -15.71 -7.92
CA THR A 84 -0.99 -17.10 -8.19
C THR A 84 -1.21 -17.93 -6.93
N LEU A 85 -0.40 -17.71 -5.89
CA LEU A 85 -0.42 -18.52 -4.68
C LEU A 85 -0.92 -17.72 -3.49
N ASP A 86 -1.94 -18.22 -2.82
CA ASP A 86 -2.45 -17.64 -1.57
C ASP A 86 -1.37 -17.71 -0.47
N LYS A 87 -1.05 -16.55 0.10
CA LYS A 87 -0.09 -16.34 1.19
C LYS A 87 -0.76 -15.75 2.44
N THR A 88 -2.07 -15.92 2.55
CA THR A 88 -2.88 -15.46 3.67
C THR A 88 -2.53 -16.19 4.97
N LEU A 89 -2.02 -17.43 4.91
CA LEU A 89 -1.57 -18.19 6.08
C LEU A 89 -0.05 -18.36 6.11
N VAL A 90 0.52 -18.29 7.31
CA VAL A 90 1.95 -18.50 7.58
C VAL A 90 2.17 -19.32 8.84
N HIS A 91 3.29 -20.02 8.88
CA HIS A 91 3.72 -20.80 10.03
C HIS A 91 4.24 -19.89 11.16
N THR A 92 3.78 -20.09 12.40
CA THR A 92 4.41 -19.44 13.56
C THR A 92 5.63 -20.22 14.02
N PRO A 93 6.85 -19.68 13.96
CA PRO A 93 8.05 -20.37 14.45
C PRO A 93 8.11 -20.51 15.98
N TRP A 94 7.10 -20.02 16.72
CA TRP A 94 7.11 -19.91 18.17
C TRP A 94 6.01 -20.77 18.82
N SER A 95 6.27 -22.06 18.99
CA SER A 95 5.42 -22.95 19.80
C SER A 95 5.75 -22.94 21.30
N ASN A 96 6.50 -21.96 21.82
CA ASN A 96 6.86 -21.94 23.24
C ASN A 96 6.90 -20.55 23.88
N THR A 97 5.86 -20.25 24.67
CA THR A 97 5.76 -19.22 25.72
C THR A 97 5.24 -17.82 25.32
N SER A 98 3.98 -17.57 25.68
CA SER A 98 3.57 -16.30 26.30
C SER A 98 3.15 -16.63 27.74
N PRO A 99 3.73 -16.02 28.80
CA PRO A 99 3.32 -16.27 30.18
C PRO A 99 2.08 -15.46 30.60
N ILE A 100 1.17 -15.12 29.66
CA ILE A 100 0.00 -14.27 29.95
C ILE A 100 -1.26 -14.85 29.28
N ARG A 101 -1.68 -16.04 29.72
CA ARG A 101 -3.09 -16.46 29.80
C ARG A 101 -3.19 -17.77 30.57
N LYS A 102 -3.10 -17.69 31.90
CA LYS A 102 -3.74 -18.68 32.78
C LYS A 102 -5.18 -18.21 32.95
N GLN A 103 -6.13 -19.15 32.86
CA GLN A 103 -7.60 -18.98 32.80
C GLN A 103 -8.04 -18.66 31.36
N THR A 104 -8.65 -19.57 30.58
CA THR A 104 -9.59 -20.64 30.94
C THR A 104 -9.65 -21.73 29.86
N ILE A 105 -9.91 -22.96 30.32
CA ILE A 105 -10.30 -24.19 29.59
C ILE A 105 -9.20 -24.96 28.86
N ARG A 106 -8.99 -26.18 29.39
CA ARG A 106 -8.12 -27.24 28.86
C ARG A 106 -8.79 -27.87 27.64
N TYR A 107 -8.11 -27.88 26.49
CA TYR A 107 -8.22 -28.96 25.51
C TYR A 107 -6.83 -29.28 24.95
N SER A 108 -6.44 -30.52 25.24
CA SER A 108 -5.44 -31.38 24.62
C SER A 108 -4.02 -30.90 24.32
N ALA A 109 -3.09 -31.69 24.87
CA ALA A 109 -1.73 -31.82 24.41
C ALA A 109 -1.67 -32.20 22.92
N HIS A 110 -1.27 -31.25 22.07
CA HIS A 110 -0.64 -31.52 20.78
C HIS A 110 0.55 -30.56 20.64
N LYS A 111 1.68 -30.93 21.27
CA LYS A 111 2.89 -30.10 21.35
C LYS A 111 3.73 -30.05 20.08
N ASP A 112 3.34 -30.78 19.02
CA ASP A 112 4.20 -30.99 17.85
C ASP A 112 3.58 -30.51 16.52
N LYS A 113 2.47 -29.77 16.54
CA LYS A 113 1.89 -29.24 15.29
C LYS A 113 2.23 -27.76 15.10
N PRO A 114 2.72 -27.39 13.90
CA PRO A 114 2.91 -26.00 13.56
C PRO A 114 1.57 -25.25 13.58
N GLU A 115 1.47 -24.18 14.36
CA GLU A 115 0.29 -23.32 14.36
C GLU A 115 0.34 -22.39 13.13
N TYR A 116 -0.74 -22.41 12.35
CA TYR A 116 -0.90 -21.52 11.20
C TYR A 116 -1.67 -20.29 11.65
N VAL A 117 -1.12 -19.11 11.35
CA VAL A 117 -1.78 -17.83 11.61
C VAL A 117 -1.93 -17.02 10.34
N ARG A 118 -2.88 -16.08 10.36
CA ARG A 118 -3.09 -15.17 9.24
C ARG A 118 -1.92 -14.20 9.11
N ASN A 119 -1.31 -14.13 7.93
CA ASN A 119 -0.24 -13.21 7.57
C ASN A 119 -0.77 -11.79 7.32
N LEU A 120 -1.87 -11.67 6.58
CA LEU A 120 -2.57 -10.40 6.40
C LEU A 120 -3.46 -10.14 7.62
N ILE A 121 -3.22 -9.04 8.32
CA ILE A 121 -3.92 -8.69 9.56
C ILE A 121 -4.57 -7.31 9.47
N GLY A 122 -5.48 -7.04 10.40
CA GLY A 122 -6.29 -5.83 10.42
C GLY A 122 -7.62 -6.01 9.69
N SER A 123 -8.12 -4.93 9.11
CA SER A 123 -9.44 -4.87 8.46
C SER A 123 -9.36 -5.37 7.01
N VAL A 124 -9.48 -6.69 6.83
CA VAL A 124 -9.44 -7.35 5.51
C VAL A 124 -10.73 -7.20 4.68
N VAL A 125 -11.78 -6.61 5.27
CA VAL A 125 -13.02 -6.28 4.57
C VAL A 125 -13.21 -4.77 4.61
N SER A 126 -13.55 -4.18 3.48
CA SER A 126 -14.04 -2.81 3.38
C SER A 126 -15.49 -2.82 2.91
N ASN A 127 -16.34 -2.05 3.61
CA ASN A 127 -17.63 -1.65 3.08
C ASN A 127 -17.43 -0.59 1.98
N ALA A 128 -18.47 -0.38 1.19
CA ALA A 128 -18.53 0.70 0.21
C ALA A 128 -18.75 2.06 0.89
N TYR A 129 -18.05 3.08 0.40
CA TYR A 129 -18.21 4.47 0.80
C TYR A 129 -18.59 5.30 -0.41
N HIS A 130 -19.66 6.07 -0.31
CA HIS A 130 -20.01 7.07 -1.31
C HIS A 130 -19.27 8.38 -0.98
N LEU A 131 -18.24 8.70 -1.75
CA LEU A 131 -17.33 9.83 -1.51
C LEU A 131 -17.10 10.61 -2.80
N TYR A 132 -16.57 11.83 -2.66
CA TYR A 132 -16.10 12.66 -3.76
C TYR A 132 -14.59 12.51 -3.93
N ASP A 133 -14.11 12.29 -5.15
CA ASP A 133 -12.67 12.23 -5.42
C ASP A 133 -11.99 13.61 -5.43
N GLU A 134 -10.71 13.66 -5.80
CA GLU A 134 -9.92 14.91 -5.88
C GLU A 134 -10.52 15.94 -6.86
N ASN A 135 -11.27 15.47 -7.87
CA ASN A 135 -11.93 16.30 -8.87
C ASN A 135 -13.38 16.63 -8.47
N SER A 136 -13.77 16.35 -7.23
CA SER A 136 -15.14 16.50 -6.72
C SER A 136 -16.16 15.64 -7.47
N ILE A 137 -15.73 14.52 -8.07
CA ILE A 137 -16.63 13.58 -8.75
C ILE A 137 -17.10 12.53 -7.75
N PRO A 138 -18.42 12.33 -7.57
CA PRO A 138 -18.93 11.31 -6.68
C PRO A 138 -18.60 9.90 -7.20
N GLY A 139 -18.37 8.97 -6.29
CA GLY A 139 -18.12 7.57 -6.63
C GLY A 139 -18.25 6.65 -5.43
N ILE A 140 -18.30 5.35 -5.73
CA ILE A 140 -18.28 4.30 -4.73
C ILE A 140 -16.86 3.79 -4.55
N PHE A 141 -16.32 3.94 -3.35
CA PHE A 141 -14.94 3.62 -3.01
C PHE A 141 -14.85 2.57 -1.89
N PHE A 142 -13.80 1.75 -1.95
CA PHE A 142 -13.40 0.83 -0.89
C PHE A 142 -12.01 1.20 -0.42
N ILE A 143 -11.81 1.34 0.89
CA ILE A 143 -10.60 1.92 1.48
C ILE A 143 -10.05 0.93 2.49
N PHE A 144 -8.77 0.60 2.33
CA PHE A 144 -8.06 -0.37 3.15
C PHE A 144 -6.95 0.30 3.97
N GLN A 145 -7.35 1.17 4.89
CA GLN A 145 -6.43 1.95 5.74
C GLN A 145 -5.80 1.16 6.90
N ASP A 146 -6.31 -0.04 7.19
CA ASP A 146 -5.89 -0.87 8.31
C ASP A 146 -5.51 -2.29 7.86
N LEU A 147 -4.65 -2.40 6.84
CA LEU A 147 -4.07 -3.69 6.45
C LEU A 147 -2.60 -3.75 6.87
N SER A 148 -2.14 -4.84 7.47
CA SER A 148 -0.72 -5.04 7.78
C SER A 148 -0.29 -6.48 7.46
N VAL A 149 1.00 -6.70 7.26
CA VAL A 149 1.56 -8.02 6.94
C VAL A 149 2.55 -8.45 8.01
N ARG A 150 2.49 -9.71 8.46
CA ARG A 150 3.37 -10.23 9.52
C ARG A 150 4.78 -10.50 9.03
N ILE A 151 4.91 -11.12 7.87
CA ILE A 151 6.19 -11.62 7.34
C ILE A 151 6.69 -10.73 6.20
N GLU A 152 8.00 -10.50 6.17
CA GLU A 152 8.64 -9.78 5.07
C GLU A 152 8.60 -10.57 3.75
N GLY A 153 8.59 -9.86 2.63
CA GLY A 153 8.49 -10.46 1.30
C GLY A 153 7.84 -9.52 0.28
N THR A 154 7.72 -9.99 -0.96
CA THR A 154 7.00 -9.30 -2.03
C THR A 154 5.67 -9.99 -2.27
N TYR A 155 4.60 -9.20 -2.25
CA TYR A 155 3.23 -9.72 -2.31
C TYR A 155 2.37 -8.89 -3.25
N THR A 156 1.22 -9.46 -3.61
CA THR A 156 0.11 -8.76 -4.25
C THR A 156 -1.13 -8.87 -3.37
N LEU A 157 -2.05 -7.90 -3.48
CA LEU A 157 -3.35 -7.96 -2.83
C LEU A 157 -4.42 -8.33 -3.87
N LYS A 158 -5.19 -9.37 -3.58
CA LYS A 158 -6.37 -9.75 -4.36
C LYS A 158 -7.61 -9.20 -3.67
N PHE A 159 -8.37 -8.39 -4.38
CA PHE A 159 -9.62 -7.78 -3.94
C PHE A 159 -10.79 -8.49 -4.60
N VAL A 160 -11.75 -8.91 -3.80
CA VAL A 160 -12.91 -9.70 -4.22
C VAL A 160 -14.16 -8.91 -3.88
N PHE A 161 -14.84 -8.39 -4.90
CA PHE A 161 -16.08 -7.65 -4.75
C PHE A 161 -17.28 -8.60 -4.68
N ILE A 162 -18.14 -8.35 -3.70
CA ILE A 162 -19.34 -9.12 -3.42
C ILE A 162 -20.51 -8.16 -3.20
N ASN A 163 -21.63 -8.44 -3.87
CA ASN A 163 -22.91 -7.79 -3.61
C ASN A 163 -23.81 -8.74 -2.80
N LEU A 164 -24.06 -8.44 -1.52
CA LEU A 164 -24.92 -9.28 -0.69
C LEU A 164 -26.41 -9.17 -1.10
N ALA A 165 -26.81 -8.10 -1.79
CA ALA A 165 -28.18 -7.91 -2.28
C ALA A 165 -28.54 -8.79 -3.48
N GLU A 166 -27.55 -9.40 -4.15
CA GLU A 166 -27.75 -10.30 -5.30
C GLU A 166 -27.68 -11.78 -4.91
N GLY A 167 -27.48 -12.10 -3.63
CA GLY A 167 -27.40 -13.49 -3.16
C GLY A 167 -28.73 -14.26 -3.27
N ASP A 168 -28.65 -15.57 -3.46
CA ASP A 168 -29.80 -16.47 -3.45
C ASP A 168 -30.35 -16.59 -2.02
N PRO A 169 -31.60 -16.15 -1.76
CA PRO A 169 -32.20 -16.20 -0.44
C PRO A 169 -32.34 -17.61 0.14
N LEU A 170 -32.47 -18.64 -0.72
CA LEU A 170 -32.71 -20.01 -0.28
C LEU A 170 -31.43 -20.68 0.22
N THR A 171 -30.32 -20.42 -0.46
CA THR A 171 -29.00 -20.97 -0.09
C THR A 171 -28.21 -20.05 0.83
N MET A 172 -28.70 -18.83 1.08
CA MET A 172 -27.98 -17.77 1.80
C MET A 172 -26.57 -17.52 1.23
N SER A 173 -26.39 -17.78 -0.06
CA SER A 173 -25.11 -17.71 -0.76
C SER A 173 -25.10 -16.53 -1.72
N THR A 174 -23.92 -15.98 -1.97
CA THR A 174 -23.71 -14.90 -2.95
C THR A 174 -22.52 -15.24 -3.83
N LYS A 175 -22.51 -14.67 -5.04
CA LYS A 175 -21.45 -14.89 -6.02
C LYS A 175 -20.41 -13.77 -5.93
N VAL A 176 -19.16 -14.14 -6.16
CA VAL A 176 -18.09 -13.17 -6.45
C VAL A 176 -18.39 -12.50 -7.79
N GLN A 177 -18.52 -11.16 -7.76
CA GLN A 177 -18.90 -10.38 -8.93
C GLN A 177 -17.67 -10.00 -9.75
N VAL A 178 -16.61 -9.52 -9.07
CA VAL A 178 -15.37 -9.06 -9.71
C VAL A 178 -14.19 -9.36 -8.79
N GLU A 179 -13.08 -9.74 -9.39
CA GLU A 179 -11.78 -9.83 -8.72
C GLU A 179 -10.79 -8.83 -9.34
N MET A 180 -9.91 -8.27 -8.52
CA MET A 180 -8.87 -7.35 -8.96
C MET A 180 -7.59 -7.59 -8.17
N VAL A 181 -6.44 -7.57 -8.84
CA VAL A 181 -5.13 -7.81 -8.20
C VAL A 181 -4.31 -6.52 -8.24
N SER A 182 -3.67 -6.16 -7.12
CA SER A 182 -2.79 -4.99 -7.03
C SER A 182 -1.48 -5.19 -7.77
N LYS A 183 -0.77 -4.08 -8.00
CA LYS A 183 0.67 -4.15 -8.28
C LYS A 183 1.41 -4.83 -7.11
N PRO A 184 2.52 -5.53 -7.38
CA PRO A 184 3.37 -6.05 -6.31
C PRO A 184 3.89 -4.93 -5.41
N PHE A 185 3.98 -5.22 -4.12
CA PHE A 185 4.51 -4.31 -3.11
C PHE A 185 5.43 -5.04 -2.15
N THR A 186 6.40 -4.33 -1.57
CA THR A 186 7.41 -4.94 -0.70
C THR A 186 7.10 -4.71 0.77
N VAL A 187 7.08 -5.80 1.53
CA VAL A 187 7.03 -5.81 2.99
C VAL A 187 8.46 -5.93 3.52
N TYR A 188 8.97 -4.87 4.11
CA TYR A 188 10.34 -4.80 4.60
C TYR A 188 10.44 -5.24 6.07
N SER A 189 11.59 -5.79 6.46
CA SER A 189 11.99 -5.88 7.86
C SER A 189 12.14 -4.51 8.51
N ALA A 190 12.10 -4.50 9.85
CA ALA A 190 12.24 -3.28 10.66
C ALA A 190 13.47 -2.43 10.33
N LYS A 191 14.60 -3.07 9.99
CA LYS A 191 15.87 -2.38 9.67
C LYS A 191 15.91 -1.80 8.25
N LYS A 192 15.24 -2.45 7.29
CA LYS A 192 15.25 -2.07 5.88
C LYS A 192 14.09 -1.17 5.49
N PHE A 193 13.14 -0.95 6.40
CA PHE A 193 11.93 -0.19 6.09
C PHE A 193 12.27 1.29 5.85
N PRO A 194 11.99 1.84 4.65
CA PRO A 194 12.37 3.19 4.26
C PRO A 194 11.51 4.30 4.92
N GLY A 195 10.61 3.94 5.83
CA GLY A 195 9.62 4.86 6.38
C GLY A 195 8.32 4.87 5.57
N MET A 196 7.32 5.58 6.12
CA MET A 196 6.02 5.79 5.48
C MET A 196 6.11 6.95 4.48
N THR A 197 5.32 6.91 3.41
CA THR A 197 5.15 8.06 2.52
C THR A 197 4.32 9.15 3.19
N GLU A 198 4.40 10.35 2.62
CA GLU A 198 3.37 11.35 2.86
C GLU A 198 2.00 10.84 2.41
N SER A 199 0.93 11.39 2.98
CA SER A 199 -0.42 11.05 2.56
C SER A 199 -0.65 11.54 1.12
N THR A 200 -1.24 10.71 0.27
CA THR A 200 -1.61 11.14 -1.09
C THR A 200 -2.71 12.22 -1.05
N THR A 201 -2.88 12.96 -2.15
CA THR A 201 -4.01 13.89 -2.31
C THR A 201 -5.35 13.18 -2.11
N LEU A 202 -5.52 11.98 -2.67
CA LEU A 202 -6.74 11.17 -2.51
C LEU A 202 -6.98 10.79 -1.05
N SER A 203 -5.94 10.33 -0.35
CA SER A 203 -6.04 9.98 1.07
C SER A 203 -6.42 11.18 1.93
N ARG A 204 -5.84 12.36 1.64
CA ARG A 204 -6.21 13.62 2.31
C ARG A 204 -7.64 14.03 1.99
N CYS A 205 -8.08 13.88 0.74
CA CYS A 205 -9.45 14.17 0.31
C CYS A 205 -10.48 13.32 1.07
N PHE A 206 -10.24 12.01 1.17
CA PHE A 206 -11.15 11.09 1.88
C PHE A 206 -11.11 11.26 3.40
N ALA A 207 -9.95 11.62 3.97
CA ALA A 207 -9.88 11.95 5.39
C ALA A 207 -10.73 13.17 5.75
N LYS A 208 -10.76 14.21 4.90
CA LYS A 208 -11.64 15.38 5.08
C LYS A 208 -13.13 15.03 5.04
N GLN A 209 -13.49 13.95 4.36
CA GLN A 209 -14.87 13.44 4.28
C GLN A 209 -15.24 12.46 5.41
N GLY A 210 -14.37 12.31 6.42
CA GLY A 210 -14.65 11.54 7.63
C GLY A 210 -14.07 10.12 7.65
N ILE A 211 -13.34 9.70 6.61
CA ILE A 211 -12.63 8.42 6.63
C ILE A 211 -11.42 8.51 7.56
N LYS A 212 -11.26 7.57 8.49
CA LYS A 212 -10.19 7.56 9.50
C LYS A 212 -8.83 7.12 8.92
N ILE A 213 -8.31 7.85 7.94
CA ILE A 213 -6.98 7.64 7.37
C ILE A 213 -5.95 8.49 8.16
N PRO A 214 -4.88 7.90 8.71
CA PRO A 214 -3.82 8.67 9.36
C PRO A 214 -3.16 9.64 8.38
N ILE A 215 -3.31 10.95 8.61
CA ILE A 215 -2.70 11.97 7.76
C ILE A 215 -1.30 12.30 8.23
N ARG A 216 -0.35 12.24 7.30
CA ARG A 216 1.06 12.60 7.48
C ARG A 216 1.37 13.72 6.50
N SER A 217 1.81 14.85 7.05
CA SER A 217 2.36 15.97 6.28
C SER A 217 3.88 15.82 6.23
N GLU A 218 4.50 16.24 5.13
CA GLU A 218 5.95 16.37 5.07
C GLU A 218 6.40 17.33 6.18
N HIS A 219 7.40 16.93 6.97
CA HIS A 219 8.15 17.90 7.74
C HIS A 219 8.95 18.72 6.72
N VAL A 220 8.38 19.84 6.26
CA VAL A 220 9.21 20.96 5.82
C VAL A 220 10.09 21.27 7.03
N SER A 221 11.35 20.83 6.99
CA SER A 221 12.34 21.31 7.93
C SER A 221 12.48 22.80 7.67
N MET A 222 11.65 23.59 8.36
CA MET A 222 11.94 25.00 8.56
C MET A 222 13.26 25.02 9.31
N LYS A 223 14.36 25.18 8.58
CA LYS A 223 15.63 25.59 9.16
C LYS A 223 15.32 26.93 9.83
N THR A 224 15.15 26.90 11.15
CA THR A 224 15.07 28.10 11.97
C THR A 224 16.26 28.98 11.58
N PRO A 225 16.06 30.25 11.19
CA PRO A 225 17.18 31.17 11.01
C PRO A 225 17.93 31.21 12.33
N GLN A 226 19.23 30.89 12.29
CA GLN A 226 20.11 31.04 13.44
C GLN A 226 19.99 32.49 13.93
N LYS A 227 19.38 32.68 15.10
CA LYS A 227 19.41 33.97 15.78
C LYS A 227 20.83 34.19 16.26
N ASN A 228 21.44 35.18 15.60
CA ASN A 228 22.64 35.94 15.91
C ASN A 228 23.22 35.78 17.32
N ALA A 229 24.53 35.56 17.33
CA ALA A 229 25.43 35.86 18.44
C ALA A 229 25.19 37.28 19.00
N ALA A 230 25.33 37.41 20.31
CA ALA A 230 25.23 38.67 21.03
C ALA A 230 26.32 39.67 20.58
N PRO A 231 26.04 40.98 20.58
CA PRO A 231 27.03 42.00 20.25
C PRO A 231 28.01 42.20 21.41
N GLU A 232 29.30 42.02 21.14
CA GLU A 232 30.41 42.30 22.06
C GLU A 232 30.67 43.82 22.12
N LEU A 233 30.88 44.35 23.33
CA LEU A 233 31.08 45.78 23.62
C LEU A 233 32.53 46.20 23.29
N PRO A 234 32.79 47.36 22.66
CA PRO A 234 34.14 47.73 22.22
C PRO A 234 35.02 48.29 23.35
N THR A 235 36.20 47.70 23.52
CA THR A 235 37.31 48.20 24.35
C THR A 235 38.06 49.32 23.61
N PRO A 236 38.42 50.46 24.25
CA PRO A 236 39.11 51.55 23.57
C PRO A 236 40.62 51.27 23.43
N THR A 237 41.14 51.49 22.21
CA THR A 237 42.55 51.47 21.83
C THR A 237 43.24 52.83 22.03
N LEU A 238 44.55 52.81 22.33
CA LEU A 238 45.46 53.96 22.16
C LEU A 238 46.47 53.66 21.03
N PRO A 239 46.94 54.66 20.25
CA PRO A 239 47.69 54.49 19.00
C PRO A 239 49.21 54.44 19.24
N THR A 240 50.05 53.91 18.33
CA THR A 240 50.74 54.58 17.18
C THR A 240 51.90 53.63 16.74
N PRO A 241 52.73 53.85 15.69
CA PRO A 241 52.57 54.39 14.32
C PRO A 241 52.97 53.38 13.20
N ALA A 242 52.66 53.78 11.96
CA ALA A 242 52.84 53.08 10.67
C ALA A 242 54.27 53.05 10.10
N LEU A 243 54.52 52.17 9.11
CA LEU A 243 54.98 52.39 7.71
C LEU A 243 55.66 51.10 7.12
N PRO A 244 55.93 50.94 5.79
CA PRO A 244 55.09 50.92 4.58
C PRO A 244 55.05 49.56 3.83
N THR A 245 54.16 49.50 2.83
CA THR A 245 53.98 48.50 1.74
C THR A 245 55.21 48.42 0.79
N PRO A 246 55.32 47.39 -0.09
CA PRO A 246 54.75 47.54 -1.45
C PRO A 246 54.25 46.27 -2.20
N ALA A 247 53.24 46.49 -3.05
CA ALA A 247 53.09 46.07 -4.47
C ALA A 247 53.00 44.56 -4.84
N LEU A 248 51.90 44.08 -5.45
CA LEU A 248 51.48 44.16 -6.88
C LEU A 248 51.88 42.88 -7.65
N ALA A 249 50.89 42.13 -8.17
CA ALA A 249 50.83 41.62 -9.55
C ALA A 249 49.73 40.55 -9.75
N THR A 250 48.73 40.90 -10.57
CA THR A 250 48.05 40.01 -11.54
C THR A 250 48.98 39.72 -12.72
N PRO A 251 48.84 38.60 -13.46
CA PRO A 251 48.10 38.65 -14.74
C PRO A 251 47.37 37.31 -15.10
N SER A 252 46.13 37.35 -15.60
CA SER A 252 45.68 37.22 -17.01
C SER A 252 45.84 35.84 -17.69
N SER A 253 44.69 35.31 -18.14
CA SER A 253 44.40 34.63 -19.43
C SER A 253 45.34 33.55 -19.98
N SER A 254 44.79 32.36 -20.30
CA SER A 254 44.60 31.93 -21.70
C SER A 254 44.03 30.51 -21.83
N THR A 255 42.99 30.43 -22.65
CA THR A 255 42.56 29.37 -23.56
C THR A 255 43.58 28.25 -23.86
N SER A 256 43.15 27.00 -23.84
CA SER A 256 43.34 26.06 -24.96
C SER A 256 42.61 24.74 -24.76
N SER A 257 41.90 24.36 -25.81
CA SER A 257 41.34 23.06 -26.12
C SER A 257 42.43 22.02 -26.39
N SER A 258 42.23 20.78 -25.95
CA SER A 258 42.81 19.61 -26.62
C SER A 258 42.12 18.31 -26.24
N THR A 259 41.50 17.71 -27.25
CA THR A 259 41.12 16.31 -27.39
C THR A 259 42.28 15.38 -27.06
N THR A 260 42.04 14.29 -26.34
CA THR A 260 42.85 13.06 -26.51
C THR A 260 41.98 11.81 -26.28
N ILE A 261 42.11 10.93 -27.26
CA ILE A 261 41.59 9.57 -27.42
C ILE A 261 42.39 8.61 -26.53
N SER A 262 41.73 7.63 -25.90
CA SER A 262 42.34 6.29 -25.77
C SER A 262 41.34 5.17 -25.46
N LYS A 263 41.21 4.28 -26.46
CA LYS A 263 41.23 2.81 -26.46
C LYS A 263 40.18 2.04 -25.63
N LEU A 264 39.29 1.25 -26.25
CA LEU A 264 39.45 -0.07 -26.92
C LEU A 264 39.86 -1.22 -25.98
N SER A 265 38.90 -2.14 -25.75
CA SER A 265 38.94 -3.61 -25.97
C SER A 265 38.16 -4.36 -24.88
N ILE A 266 37.50 -5.51 -25.07
CA ILE A 266 36.88 -6.26 -26.18
C ILE A 266 36.43 -7.59 -25.54
N LYS A 267 35.21 -8.05 -25.89
CA LYS A 267 34.72 -9.45 -26.04
C LYS A 267 34.73 -10.39 -24.81
N ASN A 268 33.54 -10.83 -24.40
CA ASN A 268 32.77 -12.03 -24.81
C ASN A 268 33.29 -13.32 -24.17
N ILE A 269 32.39 -14.03 -23.47
CA ILE A 269 32.18 -15.47 -23.62
C ILE A 269 30.69 -15.73 -23.32
N LEU A 270 30.05 -16.50 -24.21
CA LEU A 270 28.66 -16.94 -24.21
C LEU A 270 28.66 -18.48 -24.24
N LEU A 271 27.59 -19.07 -23.67
CA LEU A 271 27.04 -20.43 -23.84
C LEU A 271 27.58 -21.57 -22.94
N PRO A 272 26.78 -22.65 -22.72
CA PRO A 272 25.50 -23.02 -23.36
C PRO A 272 24.32 -23.37 -22.43
N GLU A 273 23.16 -23.46 -23.07
CA GLU A 273 21.95 -24.14 -22.59
C GLU A 273 22.05 -25.66 -22.82
N ASP A 274 21.57 -26.45 -21.86
CA ASP A 274 21.27 -27.86 -22.06
C ASP A 274 19.75 -28.07 -22.02
N ASN A 275 19.26 -28.57 -23.14
CA ASN A 275 17.92 -29.01 -23.41
C ASN A 275 17.98 -30.53 -23.40
N ASP A 276 17.31 -31.20 -22.45
CA ASP A 276 17.19 -32.66 -22.48
C ASP A 276 15.72 -33.06 -22.41
N ASN A 277 15.34 -33.87 -23.40
CA ASN A 277 13.98 -34.29 -23.71
C ASN A 277 14.07 -35.76 -24.17
N GLY A 278 13.37 -36.66 -23.48
CA GLY A 278 13.26 -38.10 -23.77
C GLY A 278 13.52 -38.91 -22.50
N THR A 279 12.60 -39.69 -21.95
CA THR A 279 11.72 -40.69 -22.57
C THR A 279 10.55 -40.98 -21.64
#